data_AF-A0A453LNP9-F1
#
_entry.id   AF-A0A453LNP9-F1
#
_cell.length_a   1.000
_cell.length_b   1.000
_cell.length_c   1.000
_cell.angle_alpha   90.00
_cell.angle_beta   90.00
_cell.angle_gamma   90.00
#
_symmetry.space_group_name_H-M   'P 1'
#
loop_
_entity.id
_entity.type
_entity.pdbx_description
1 polymer ?
#
loop_
_entity_poly.entity_id
_entity_poly.type
_entity_poly.pdbx_seq_one_letter_code
_entity_poly.pdbx_strand_id
1 'polypeptide(L)'
;MSLTTASFAAPACSSSSSWPPLPRWPCRLPRPARGCRRLAVRADVKVISSGDACRRGLAAGIHKLADAVSVTLGPKGRNVVIDQDDVPKVINDGVTIAKAIELPNSLEHAGAMLLQEVQCSMF
;
A
#
# COMPACT_ATOMS: atom_id res chain seq x y z
N MET A 1 33.11 20.60 38.95
CA MET A 1 33.02 19.93 40.27
C MET A 1 31.82 20.51 41.01
N SER A 2 30.66 19.87 40.93
CA SER A 2 29.55 20.02 41.89
C SER A 2 28.41 19.10 41.43
N LEU A 3 28.41 17.92 42.04
CA LEU A 3 27.37 16.92 41.98
C LEU A 3 26.11 17.44 42.67
N THR A 4 24.92 17.19 42.11
CA THR A 4 23.70 17.04 42.92
C THR A 4 22.69 16.14 42.21
N THR A 5 22.66 14.91 42.68
CA THR A 5 21.64 13.88 42.50
C THR A 5 20.35 14.29 43.22
N ALA A 6 19.26 14.47 42.49
CA ALA A 6 17.92 14.61 43.07
C ALA A 6 17.27 13.24 43.17
N SER A 7 17.28 12.71 44.39
CA SER A 7 16.55 11.52 44.83
C SER A 7 15.38 11.98 45.70
N PHE A 8 14.14 11.64 45.34
CA PHE A 8 12.97 11.68 46.23
C PHE A 8 11.88 10.78 45.60
N ALA A 9 11.84 9.50 45.97
CA ALA A 9 11.02 8.94 47.05
C ALA A 9 9.52 8.83 46.67
N ALA A 10 9.11 7.60 46.35
CA ALA A 10 7.72 7.19 46.25
C ALA A 10 7.08 7.08 47.64
N PRO A 11 5.83 7.51 47.85
CA PRO A 11 5.13 7.28 49.09
C PRO A 11 4.56 5.85 49.10
N ALA A 12 4.94 5.10 50.14
CA ALA A 12 4.27 3.89 50.57
C ALA A 12 3.16 4.22 51.58
N CYS A 13 2.29 3.22 51.80
CA CYS A 13 1.28 3.11 52.85
C CYS A 13 0.00 3.96 52.65
N SER A 14 -1.19 3.48 52.96
CA SER A 14 -1.60 2.26 53.67
C SER A 14 -3.10 2.08 53.49
N SER A 15 -3.49 0.83 53.29
CA SER A 15 -4.77 0.25 53.71
C SER A 15 -5.69 1.16 54.56
N SER A 16 -6.77 1.64 53.95
CA SER A 16 -8.06 1.69 54.65
C SER A 16 -9.19 1.50 53.65
N SER A 17 -9.99 0.49 53.96
CA SER A 17 -11.20 0.05 53.32
C SER A 17 -12.25 1.16 53.25
N SER A 18 -12.55 1.64 52.05
CA SER A 18 -13.91 2.04 51.65
C SER A 18 -13.96 2.22 50.14
N TRP A 19 -14.25 1.14 49.42
CA TRP A 19 -14.61 1.26 48.01
C TRP A 19 -16.01 1.86 47.93
N PRO A 20 -16.23 2.99 47.24
CA PRO A 20 -17.58 3.45 46.95
C PRO A 20 -18.27 2.44 46.02
N PRO A 21 -19.59 2.21 46.16
CA PRO A 21 -20.30 1.29 45.30
C PRO A 21 -20.21 1.76 43.85
N LEU A 22 -19.80 0.86 42.96
CA LEU A 22 -19.83 1.09 41.51
C LEU A 22 -21.24 1.54 41.10
N PRO A 23 -21.38 2.60 40.29
CA PRO A 23 -22.67 2.92 39.71
C PRO A 23 -23.14 1.71 38.90
N ARG A 24 -24.35 1.25 39.16
CA ARG A 24 -24.98 0.14 38.43
C ARG A 24 -25.31 0.65 37.02
N TRP A 25 -24.40 0.42 36.07
CA TRP A 25 -24.60 0.80 34.68
C TRP A 25 -25.91 0.17 34.17
N PRO A 26 -26.88 0.96 33.68
CA PRO A 26 -28.02 0.40 33.01
C PRO A 26 -27.56 -0.29 31.72
N CYS A 27 -27.73 -1.63 31.68
CA CYS A 27 -27.50 -2.50 30.53
C CYS A 27 -28.49 -2.24 29.37
N ARG A 28 -28.58 -1.02 28.86
CA ARG A 28 -29.38 -0.74 27.66
C ARG A 28 -28.61 0.17 26.72
N LEU A 29 -27.62 -0.41 26.05
CA LEU A 29 -27.14 0.14 24.79
C LEU A 29 -28.36 0.25 23.84
N PRO A 30 -28.67 1.43 23.29
CA PRO A 30 -29.58 1.52 22.18
C PRO A 30 -28.97 0.69 21.05
N ARG A 31 -29.65 -0.39 20.64
CA ARG A 31 -29.31 -1.03 19.36
C ARG A 31 -29.49 0.04 18.30
N PRO A 32 -28.44 0.45 17.56
CA PRO A 32 -28.64 1.36 16.45
C PRO A 32 -29.59 0.69 15.47
N ALA A 33 -30.75 1.31 15.29
CA ALA A 33 -31.71 0.93 14.29
C ALA A 33 -31.00 0.92 12.93
N ARG A 34 -31.28 -0.11 12.13
CA ARG A 34 -30.77 -0.34 10.79
C ARG A 34 -30.86 0.92 9.93
N GLY A 35 -29.76 1.67 9.87
CA GLY A 35 -29.50 2.61 8.79
C GLY A 35 -29.06 1.80 7.60
N CYS A 36 -29.98 1.55 6.66
CA CYS A 36 -29.61 1.21 5.29
C CYS A 36 -28.73 2.36 4.81
N ARG A 37 -27.40 2.19 4.83
CA ARG A 37 -26.46 3.14 4.24
C ARG A 37 -26.87 3.22 2.78
N ARG A 38 -27.55 4.31 2.42
CA ARG A 38 -27.89 4.65 1.05
C ARG A 38 -26.54 4.77 0.35
N LEU A 39 -26.13 3.70 -0.33
CA LEU A 39 -24.93 3.66 -1.17
C LEU A 39 -25.16 4.68 -2.27
N ALA A 40 -24.75 5.92 -2.02
CA ALA A 40 -24.59 6.91 -3.07
C ALA A 40 -23.44 6.41 -3.94
N VAL A 41 -23.78 5.72 -5.04
CA VAL A 41 -22.80 5.38 -6.06
C VAL A 41 -22.40 6.71 -6.70
N ARG A 42 -21.25 7.24 -6.31
CA ARG A 42 -20.57 8.28 -7.09
C ARG A 42 -20.09 7.59 -8.36
N ALA A 43 -20.81 7.79 -9.46
CA ALA A 43 -20.37 7.32 -10.76
C ALA A 43 -19.48 8.41 -11.37
N ASP A 44 -18.17 8.16 -11.40
CA ASP A 44 -17.22 9.03 -12.07
C ASP A 44 -17.25 8.81 -13.59
N VAL A 45 -16.99 9.87 -14.35
CA VAL A 45 -16.91 9.81 -15.82
C VAL A 45 -15.69 8.99 -16.22
N LYS A 46 -15.93 7.87 -16.93
CA LYS A 46 -14.87 7.00 -17.44
C LYS A 46 -14.72 7.18 -18.94
N VAL A 47 -13.49 7.34 -19.39
CA VAL A 47 -13.15 7.38 -20.81
C VAL A 47 -13.09 5.95 -21.35
N ILE A 48 -13.84 5.69 -22.42
CA ILE A 48 -13.88 4.38 -23.08
C ILE A 48 -13.17 4.51 -24.42
N SER A 49 -12.07 3.78 -24.60
CA SER A 49 -11.33 3.70 -25.86
C SER A 49 -11.48 2.32 -26.49
N SER A 50 -11.86 2.28 -27.77
CA SER A 50 -12.14 1.04 -28.51
C SER A 50 -11.40 1.00 -29.85
N GLY A 51 -11.27 -0.21 -30.43
CA GLY A 51 -10.65 -0.42 -31.74
C GLY A 51 -9.12 -0.48 -31.71
N ASP A 52 -8.50 -0.19 -32.86
CA ASP A 52 -7.05 -0.39 -33.07
C ASP A 52 -6.18 0.54 -32.23
N ALA A 53 -6.65 1.76 -31.96
CA ALA A 53 -5.93 2.72 -31.13
C ALA A 53 -5.73 2.19 -29.70
N CYS A 54 -6.75 1.54 -29.14
CA CYS A 54 -6.70 0.92 -27.81
C CYS A 54 -5.69 -0.24 -27.78
N ARG A 55 -5.74 -1.13 -28.78
CA ARG A 55 -4.80 -2.26 -28.90
C ARG A 55 -3.36 -1.80 -29.03
N ARG A 56 -3.10 -0.75 -29.82
CA ARG A 56 -1.76 -0.15 -29.97
C ARG A 56 -1.27 0.48 -28.67
N GLY A 57 -2.13 1.18 -27.92
CA GLY A 57 -1.79 1.74 -26.61
C GLY A 57 -1.41 0.65 -25.60
N LEU A 58 -2.20 -0.42 -25.53
CA LEU A 58 -1.90 -1.57 -24.67
C LEU A 58 -0.57 -2.25 -25.06
N ALA A 59 -0.36 -2.49 -26.35
CA ALA A 59 0.88 -3.08 -26.86
C ALA A 59 2.10 -2.20 -26.53
N ALA A 60 1.98 -0.87 -26.67
CA ALA A 60 3.06 0.05 -26.32
C ALA A 60 3.45 -0.04 -24.83
N GLY A 61 2.46 -0.14 -23.92
CA GLY A 61 2.72 -0.34 -22.49
C GLY A 61 3.43 -1.67 -22.19
N ILE A 62 2.99 -2.75 -22.86
CA ILE A 62 3.61 -4.08 -22.77
C ILE A 62 5.07 -4.03 -23.25
N HIS A 63 5.34 -3.40 -24.38
CA HIS A 63 6.70 -3.30 -24.92
C HIS A 63 7.65 -2.56 -23.98
N LYS A 64 7.21 -1.44 -23.39
CA LYS A 64 8.02 -0.68 -22.41
C LYS A 64 8.42 -1.52 -21.20
N LEU A 65 7.50 -2.30 -20.66
CA LEU A 65 7.81 -3.23 -19.56
C LEU A 65 8.76 -4.35 -20.01
N ALA A 66 8.48 -4.95 -21.16
CA ALA A 66 9.27 -6.07 -21.69
C ALA A 66 10.73 -5.65 -21.93
N ASP A 67 10.94 -4.46 -22.49
CA ASP A 67 12.27 -3.92 -22.74
C ASP A 67 13.05 -3.74 -21.44
N ALA A 68 12.41 -3.23 -20.37
CA ALA A 68 13.05 -3.06 -19.07
C ALA A 68 13.44 -4.39 -18.40
N VAL A 69 12.57 -5.40 -18.44
CA VAL A 69 12.83 -6.71 -17.80
C VAL A 69 13.79 -7.56 -18.62
N SER A 70 13.80 -7.41 -19.94
CA SER A 70 14.67 -8.19 -20.83
C SER A 70 16.16 -8.06 -20.50
N VAL A 71 16.56 -6.91 -19.94
CA VAL A 71 17.94 -6.57 -19.56
C VAL A 71 18.47 -7.46 -18.43
N THR A 72 17.59 -7.97 -17.56
CA THR A 72 17.96 -8.79 -16.41
C THR A 72 17.90 -10.30 -16.70
N LEU A 73 17.49 -10.71 -17.90
CA LEU A 73 17.33 -12.11 -18.23
C LEU A 73 18.68 -12.79 -18.53
N GLY A 74 18.83 -14.02 -18.03
CA GLY A 74 19.96 -14.89 -18.31
C GLY A 74 21.19 -14.68 -17.42
N PRO A 75 22.22 -15.55 -17.54
CA PRO A 75 23.40 -15.55 -16.67
C PRO A 75 24.33 -14.33 -16.88
N LYS A 76 24.06 -13.52 -17.90
CA LYS A 76 24.78 -12.26 -18.21
C LYS A 76 23.85 -11.05 -18.15
N GLY A 77 22.77 -11.13 -17.38
CA GLY A 77 21.86 -10.01 -17.13
C GLY A 77 22.60 -8.81 -16.54
N ARG A 78 22.17 -7.60 -16.90
CA ARG A 78 22.70 -6.35 -16.34
C ARG A 78 21.80 -5.87 -15.20
N ASN A 79 22.39 -5.08 -14.30
CA ASN A 79 21.63 -4.48 -13.22
C ASN A 79 20.86 -3.27 -13.75
N VAL A 80 19.64 -3.09 -13.25
CA VAL A 80 18.82 -1.92 -13.50
C VAL A 80 18.84 -1.04 -12.26
N VAL A 81 18.97 0.27 -12.46
CA VAL A 81 18.90 1.26 -11.38
C VAL A 81 17.51 1.87 -11.38
N ILE A 82 16.85 1.83 -10.23
CA ILE A 82 15.52 2.40 -10.04
C ILE A 82 15.65 3.54 -9.04
N ASP A 83 15.11 4.69 -9.40
CA ASP A 83 14.97 5.83 -8.51
C ASP A 83 13.71 5.62 -7.66
N GLN A 84 13.89 5.54 -6.35
CA GLN A 84 12.81 5.50 -5.36
C GLN A 84 13.08 6.63 -4.37
N ASP A 85 12.02 7.18 -3.79
CA ASP A 85 11.94 8.50 -3.16
C ASP A 85 13.12 8.92 -2.24
N ASP A 86 13.86 7.98 -1.65
CA ASP A 86 14.99 8.29 -0.75
C ASP A 86 16.35 7.63 -1.10
N VAL A 87 16.39 6.51 -1.85
CA VAL A 87 17.63 5.78 -2.15
C VAL A 87 17.54 5.07 -3.51
N PRO A 88 18.48 5.32 -4.46
CA PRO A 88 18.51 4.59 -5.73
C PRO A 88 18.84 3.12 -5.48
N LYS A 89 17.96 2.22 -5.92
CA LYS A 89 18.13 0.78 -5.75
C LYS A 89 18.70 0.16 -7.01
N VAL A 90 19.77 -0.61 -6.84
CA VAL A 90 20.34 -1.46 -7.90
C VAL A 90 19.73 -2.85 -7.74
N ILE A 91 18.94 -3.28 -8.73
CA ILE A 91 18.16 -4.53 -8.66
C ILE A 91 18.49 -5.41 -9.87
N ASN A 92 18.58 -6.71 -9.62
CA ASN A 92 18.80 -7.77 -10.62
C ASN A 92 17.54 -8.65 -10.85
N ASP A 93 16.50 -8.49 -10.02
CA ASP A 93 15.26 -9.27 -10.10
C ASP A 93 14.23 -8.59 -11.01
N GLY A 94 13.88 -9.25 -12.12
CA GLY A 94 12.89 -8.75 -13.09
C GLY A 94 11.49 -8.53 -12.51
N VAL A 95 11.07 -9.34 -11.53
CA VAL A 95 9.76 -9.23 -10.88
C VAL A 95 9.65 -7.95 -10.06
N THR A 96 10.72 -7.59 -9.35
CA THR A 96 10.76 -6.36 -8.55
C THR A 96 10.82 -5.13 -9.44
N ILE A 97 11.53 -5.22 -10.57
CA ILE A 97 11.56 -4.17 -11.59
C ILE A 97 10.17 -3.95 -12.18
N ALA A 98 9.46 -5.02 -12.56
CA ALA A 98 8.12 -4.91 -13.12
C ALA A 98 7.16 -4.15 -12.19
N LYS A 99 7.20 -4.42 -10.87
CA LYS A 99 6.36 -3.76 -9.86
C LYS A 99 6.68 -2.28 -9.64
N ALA A 100 7.90 -1.84 -9.96
CA ALA A 100 8.33 -0.46 -9.75
C ALA A 100 7.97 0.47 -10.93
N ILE A 101 7.55 -0.08 -12.07
CA ILE A 101 7.30 0.71 -13.28
C ILE A 101 5.85 1.21 -13.30
N GLU A 102 5.70 2.53 -13.24
CA GLU A 102 4.43 3.23 -13.44
C GLU A 102 4.50 4.06 -14.72
N LEU A 103 3.43 3.99 -15.52
CA LEU A 103 3.34 4.70 -16.80
C LEU A 103 2.29 5.81 -16.67
N PRO A 104 2.55 7.02 -17.20
CA PRO A 104 1.64 8.16 -17.03
C PRO A 104 0.32 7.99 -17.79
N ASN A 105 0.31 7.23 -18.88
CA ASN A 105 -0.88 6.98 -19.69
C ASN A 105 -1.65 5.77 -19.15
N SER A 106 -2.93 5.97 -18.81
CA SER A 106 -3.79 4.91 -18.25
C SER A 106 -3.93 3.69 -19.15
N LEU A 107 -3.94 3.85 -20.47
CA LEU A 107 -4.07 2.70 -21.39
C LEU A 107 -2.80 1.85 -21.41
N GLU A 108 -1.64 2.48 -21.43
CA GLU A 108 -0.36 1.78 -21.40
C GLU A 108 -0.14 1.10 -20.04
N HIS A 109 -0.47 1.83 -18.96
CA HIS A 109 -0.40 1.30 -17.60
C HIS A 109 -1.35 0.11 -17.40
N ALA A 110 -2.56 0.15 -17.95
CA ALA A 110 -3.48 -1.00 -17.92
C ALA A 110 -2.86 -2.23 -18.60
N GLY A 111 -2.21 -2.07 -19.76
CA GLY A 111 -1.50 -3.17 -20.42
C GLY A 111 -0.35 -3.74 -19.60
N ALA A 112 0.36 -2.87 -18.88
CA ALA A 112 1.43 -3.24 -17.96
C ALA A 112 0.93 -4.05 -16.75
N MET A 113 -0.18 -3.65 -16.13
CA MET A 113 -0.78 -4.35 -14.98
C MET A 113 -1.20 -5.77 -15.32
N LEU A 114 -1.77 -6.00 -16.51
CA LEU A 114 -2.17 -7.34 -16.96
C LEU A 114 -1.00 -8.34 -16.94
N LEU A 115 0.21 -7.90 -17.32
CA LEU A 115 1.38 -8.77 -17.29
C LEU A 115 1.87 -9.07 -15.88
N GLN A 116 1.79 -8.08 -14.97
CA GLN A 116 2.17 -8.28 -13.57
C GLN A 116 1.28 -9.31 -12.89
N GLU A 117 -0.03 -9.29 -13.19
CA GLU A 117 -1.00 -10.26 -12.68
C GLU A 117 -0.70 -11.68 -13.19
N VAL A 118 -0.47 -11.82 -14.51
CA VAL A 118 -0.15 -13.12 -15.14
C VAL A 118 1.16 -13.69 -14.61
N GLN A 119 2.19 -12.86 -14.44
CA GLN A 119 3.47 -13.28 -13.87
C GLN A 119 3.32 -13.76 -12.43
N CYS A 120 2.49 -13.10 -11.61
CA CYS A 120 2.32 -13.47 -10.21
C CYS A 120 1.43 -14.71 -10.01
N SER A 121 0.63 -15.11 -10.99
CA SER A 121 -0.30 -16.25 -10.86
C SER A 121 0.37 -17.62 -11.00
N MET A 122 1.61 -17.69 -11.49
CA MET A 122 2.24 -18.94 -11.94
C MET A 122 3.48 -19.34 -11.13
N PHE A 123 3.87 -18.52 -10.16
CA PHE A 123 4.94 -18.79 -9.19
C PHE A 123 4.37 -18.83 -7.77
#